data_AF-A0A836VMY8-F1
#
_entry.id   AF-A0A836VMY8-F1
#
_cell.length_a   1.000
_cell.length_b   1.000
_cell.length_c   1.000
_cell.angle_alpha   90.00
_cell.angle_beta   90.00
_cell.angle_gamma   90.00
#
_symmetry.space_group_name_H-M   'P 1'
#
loop_
_entity.id
_entity.type
_entity.pdbx_description
1 polymer ?
#
loop_
_entity_poly.entity_id
_entity_poly.type
_entity_poly.pdbx_seq_one_letter_code
_entity_poly.pdbx_strand_id
1 'polypeptide(L)'
;MVTAKITAFEVLLLVVGIAAAFLGFQLINKVFLEERVVSLLMIIAIFTWLNLLVLFISLSLAVDVSKKQLIELKNIVILLSKKSGKK
;
A
#
# COMPACT_ATOMS: atom_id res chain seq x y z
N MET A 1 -15.43 20.79 5.18
CA MET A 1 -15.07 19.36 5.00
C MET A 1 -14.64 19.16 3.56
N VAL A 2 -13.36 18.87 3.30
CA VAL A 2 -12.91 18.47 1.96
C VAL A 2 -13.27 17.00 1.80
N THR A 3 -14.27 16.71 0.98
CA THR A 3 -14.68 15.34 0.69
C THR A 3 -13.59 14.70 -0.18
N ALA A 4 -12.67 13.97 0.44
CA ALA A 4 -11.69 13.18 -0.29
C ALA A 4 -12.44 12.14 -1.14
N LYS A 5 -12.38 12.26 -2.46
CA LYS A 5 -12.91 11.22 -3.37
C LYS A 5 -12.00 10.00 -3.24
N ILE A 6 -12.50 8.98 -2.56
CA ILE A 6 -11.82 7.69 -2.46
C ILE A 6 -11.70 7.11 -3.88
N THR A 7 -10.47 6.83 -4.31
CA THR A 7 -10.23 6.27 -5.65
C THR A 7 -10.42 4.75 -5.65
N ALA A 8 -10.76 4.17 -6.81
CA ALA A 8 -10.86 2.71 -6.94
C ALA A 8 -9.57 1.98 -6.52
N PHE A 9 -8.41 2.63 -6.70
CA PHE A 9 -7.12 2.14 -6.24
C PHE A 9 -7.01 2.10 -4.70
N GLU A 10 -7.49 3.13 -3.99
CA GLU A 10 -7.51 3.13 -2.52
C GLU A 10 -8.45 2.06 -1.96
N VAL A 11 -9.60 1.83 -2.60
CA VAL A 11 -10.50 0.73 -2.23
C VAL A 11 -9.80 -0.62 -2.43
N LEU A 12 -9.11 -0.79 -3.56
CA LEU A 12 -8.37 -2.03 -3.85
C LEU A 12 -7.23 -2.26 -2.83
N LEU A 13 -6.45 -1.23 -2.49
CA LEU A 13 -5.44 -1.31 -1.44
C LEU A 13 -6.06 -1.67 -0.08
N LEU A 14 -7.20 -1.07 0.27
CA LEU A 14 -7.87 -1.39 1.53
C LEU A 14 -8.28 -2.86 1.59
N VAL A 15 -8.88 -3.38 0.53
CA VAL A 15 -9.31 -4.80 0.44
C VAL A 15 -8.11 -5.74 0.50
N VAL A 16 -7.05 -5.45 -0.25
CA VAL A 16 -5.83 -6.27 -0.26
C VAL A 16 -5.13 -6.25 1.10
N GLY A 17 -5.07 -5.09 1.77
CA GLY A 17 -4.49 -4.96 3.10
C GLY A 17 -5.25 -5.77 4.16
N ILE A 18 -6.59 -5.73 4.13
CA ILE A 18 -7.44 -6.54 5.03
C ILE A 18 -7.24 -8.04 4.76
N ALA A 19 -7.23 -8.45 3.49
CA ALA A 19 -7.01 -9.85 3.11
C ALA A 19 -5.62 -10.34 3.56
N ALA A 20 -4.57 -9.56 3.35
CA ALA A 20 -3.21 -9.91 3.78
C ALA A 20 -3.09 -10.01 5.31
N ALA A 21 -3.78 -9.14 6.05
CA ALA A 21 -3.80 -9.21 7.51
C ALA A 21 -4.50 -10.49 8.01
N PHE A 22 -5.67 -10.80 7.44
CA PHE A 22 -6.44 -11.99 7.81
C PHE A 22 -5.72 -13.30 7.44
N LEU A 23 -5.19 -13.39 6.22
CA LEU A 23 -4.50 -14.59 5.75
C LEU A 23 -3.21 -14.86 6.52
N GLY A 24 -2.42 -13.83 6.82
CA GLY A 24 -1.21 -14.02 7.60
C GLY A 24 -1.48 -14.52 9.02
N PHE A 25 -2.51 -13.97 9.68
CA PHE A 25 -2.95 -14.45 10.98
C PHE A 25 -3.40 -15.93 10.92
N GLN A 26 -4.16 -16.31 9.89
CA GLN A 26 -4.56 -17.71 9.71
C GLN A 26 -3.37 -18.65 9.48
N LEU A 27 -2.39 -18.25 8.66
CA LEU A 27 -1.22 -19.07 8.37
C LEU A 27 -0.37 -19.29 9.62
N ILE A 28 -0.13 -18.25 10.41
CA ILE A 28 0.62 -18.35 11.67
C ILE A 28 -0.11 -19.26 12.66
N ASN A 29 -1.43 -19.08 12.82
CA ASN A 29 -2.22 -19.92 13.71
C ASN A 29 -2.28 -21.38 13.27
N LYS A 30 -2.33 -21.65 11.97
CA LYS A 30 -2.32 -23.03 11.46
C LYS A 30 -1.03 -23.76 11.87
N VAL A 31 0.12 -23.10 11.71
CA VAL A 31 1.42 -23.65 12.12
C VAL A 31 1.45 -23.88 13.63
N PHE A 32 0.93 -22.94 14.42
CA PHE A 32 0.84 -23.10 15.88
C PHE A 32 -0.05 -24.28 16.30
N LEU A 33 -1.19 -24.47 15.65
CA LEU A 33 -2.13 -25.56 15.96
C LEU A 33 -1.56 -26.95 15.61
N GLU A 34 -0.76 -27.04 14.55
CA GLU A 34 -0.12 -28.29 14.13
C GLU A 34 1.03 -28.68 15.08
N GLU A 35 1.89 -27.74 15.47
CA GLU A 35 3.09 -28.05 16.26
C GLU A 35 2.87 -27.92 17.77
N ARG A 36 1.84 -27.20 18.21
CA ARG A 36 1.52 -26.87 19.63
C ARG A 36 2.68 -26.27 20.44
N VAL A 37 3.74 -25.87 19.76
CA VAL A 37 4.95 -25.26 20.32
C VAL A 37 5.29 -24.05 19.46
N VAL A 38 5.84 -23.00 20.08
CA VAL A 38 6.41 -21.87 19.34
C VAL A 38 7.68 -22.35 18.65
N SER A 39 7.57 -22.72 17.37
CA SER A 39 8.73 -23.14 16.60
C SER A 39 9.44 -21.97 15.94
N LEU A 40 10.70 -22.20 15.57
CA LEU A 40 11.50 -21.25 14.80
C LEU A 40 10.82 -20.91 13.46
N LEU A 41 10.15 -21.87 12.84
CA LEU A 41 9.39 -21.66 11.60
C LEU A 41 8.22 -20.71 11.80
N MET A 42 7.50 -20.81 12.93
CA MET A 42 6.43 -19.89 13.28
C MET A 42 6.96 -18.45 13.47
N ILE A 43 8.10 -18.30 14.15
CA ILE A 43 8.75 -16.98 14.33
C ILE A 43 9.14 -16.40 12.98
N ILE A 44 9.76 -17.18 12.10
CA ILE A 44 10.12 -16.76 10.73
C ILE A 44 8.86 -16.33 9.97
N ALA A 45 7.77 -17.12 10.03
CA ALA A 45 6.52 -16.80 9.37
C ALA A 45 5.92 -15.46 9.86
N ILE A 46 5.99 -15.17 11.16
CA ILE A 46 5.56 -13.88 11.73
C ILE A 46 6.41 -12.74 11.15
N PHE A 47 7.73 -12.87 11.16
CA PHE A 47 8.62 -11.83 10.62
C PHE A 47 8.42 -11.62 9.12
N THR A 48 8.25 -12.70 8.34
CA THR A 48 7.94 -12.61 6.92
C THR A 48 6.61 -11.91 6.68
N TRP A 49 5.58 -12.22 7.48
CA TRP A 49 4.28 -11.54 7.38
C TRP A 49 4.38 -10.05 7.73
N LEU A 50 5.11 -9.69 8.78
CA LEU A 50 5.37 -8.28 9.13
C LEU A 50 6.11 -7.55 8.00
N ASN A 51 7.12 -8.17 7.39
CA ASN A 51 7.82 -7.59 6.24
C ASN A 51 6.87 -7.35 5.05
N LEU A 52 5.94 -8.27 4.78
CA LEU A 52 4.93 -8.06 3.73
C LEU A 52 4.04 -6.86 4.02
N LEU A 53 3.63 -6.65 5.27
CA LEU A 53 2.86 -5.47 5.67
C LEU A 53 3.65 -4.17 5.47
N VAL A 54 4.93 -4.16 5.85
CA VAL A 54 5.81 -3.00 5.66
C VAL A 54 5.97 -2.66 4.18
N LEU A 55 6.22 -3.67 3.33
CA LEU A 55 6.31 -3.50 1.89
C LEU A 55 5.00 -2.96 1.30
N PHE A 56 3.86 -3.50 1.74
CA PHE A 56 2.55 -3.07 1.29
C PHE A 56 2.27 -1.59 1.62
N ILE A 57 2.53 -1.17 2.85
CA ILE A 57 2.39 0.22 3.28
C ILE A 57 3.33 1.13 2.48
N SER A 58 4.59 0.69 2.29
CA SER A 58 5.58 1.45 1.53
C SER A 58 5.14 1.66 0.08
N LEU A 59 4.54 0.64 -0.53
CA LEU A 59 4.00 0.71 -1.89
C LEU A 59 2.80 1.66 -1.98
N SER A 60 1.91 1.65 -0.98
CA SER A 60 0.82 2.63 -0.87
C SER A 60 1.35 4.06 -0.82
N LEU A 61 2.34 4.32 0.03
CA LEU A 61 2.97 5.64 0.16
C LEU A 61 3.67 6.06 -1.14
N ALA A 62 4.37 5.15 -1.80
CA ALA A 62 5.04 5.42 -3.07
C ALA A 62 4.04 5.86 -4.14
N VAL A 63 2.89 5.19 -4.23
CA VAL A 63 1.84 5.56 -5.20
C VAL A 63 1.25 6.94 -4.89
N ASP A 64 1.04 7.28 -3.62
CA ASP A 64 0.55 8.62 -3.25
C ASP A 64 1.54 9.72 -3.60
N VAL A 65 2.83 9.48 -3.40
CA VAL A 65 3.91 10.40 -3.82
C VAL A 65 3.92 10.55 -5.34
N SER A 66 3.84 9.44 -6.09
CA SER A 66 3.79 9.49 -7.57
C SER A 66 2.57 10.24 -8.10
N LYS A 67 1.39 10.06 -7.51
CA LYS A 67 0.18 10.83 -7.87
C LYS A 67 0.41 12.34 -7.70
N LYS A 68 1.01 12.76 -6.59
CA LYS A 68 1.33 14.17 -6.33
C LYS A 68 2.31 14.72 -7.36
N GLN A 69 3.40 14.00 -7.63
CA GLN A 69 4.41 14.37 -8.63
C GLN A 69 3.79 14.54 -10.03
N LEU A 70 2.90 13.64 -10.44
CA LEU A 70 2.20 13.73 -11.73
C LEU A 70 1.31 14.98 -11.83
N ILE A 71 0.62 15.36 -10.76
CA ILE A 71 -0.21 16.57 -10.72
C ILE A 71 0.68 17.81 -10.85
N GLU A 72 1.80 17.86 -10.13
CA GLU A 72 2.77 18.95 -10.22
C GLU A 72 3.34 19.09 -11.63
N LEU A 73 3.76 17.99 -12.25
CA LEU A 73 4.24 17.97 -13.64
C LEU A 73 3.17 18.47 -14.62
N LYS A 74 1.92 18.02 -14.48
CA LYS A 74 0.80 18.48 -15.31
C LYS A 74 0.59 19.99 -15.18
N ASN A 75 0.67 20.51 -13.96
CA ASN A 75 0.54 21.95 -13.70
C ASN A 75 1.68 22.75 -14.35
N ILE A 76 2.92 22.28 -14.26
CA ILE A 76 4.08 22.91 -14.90
C ILE A 76 3.89 22.96 -16.42
N VAL A 77 3.47 21.85 -17.05
CA VAL A 77 3.22 21.80 -18.50
C VAL A 77 2.13 22.78 -18.92
N ILE A 78 1.04 22.89 -18.15
CA ILE A 78 -0.03 23.87 -18.41
C ILE A 78 0.50 25.30 -18.33
N LEU A 79 1.31 25.63 -17.31
CA LEU A 79 1.91 26.96 -17.16
C LEU A 79 2.85 27.31 -18.32
N LEU A 80 3.66 26.35 -18.78
CA LEU A 80 4.55 26.51 -19.93
C LEU A 80 3.77 26.72 -21.23
N SER A 81 2.73 25.91 -21.47
CA SER A 81 1.84 26.05 -22.63
C SER A 81 1.14 27.42 -22.64
N LYS A 82 0.61 27.87 -21.50
CA LYS A 82 -0.03 29.19 -21.35
C LYS A 82 0.95 30.35 -21.59
N LYS A 83 2.22 30.19 -21.20
CA LYS A 83 3.28 31.17 -21.47
C LYS A 83 3.67 31.21 -22.95
N SER A 84 3.64 30.08 -23.64
CA SER A 84 3.93 29.96 -25.08
C SER A 84 2.82 30.49 -25.99
N GLY A 85 1.55 30.43 -25.55
CA GLY A 85 0.38 30.88 -26.33
C GLY A 85 0.07 32.38 -26.23
N LYS A 86 0.78 33.13 -25.40
CA LYS A 86 0.77 34.60 -25.41
C LYS A 86 1.90 35.11 -26.32
N LYS A 87 1.65 35.11 -27.63
CA LYS A 87 2.32 36.01 -28.59
C LYS A 87 1.24 36.79 -29.31
#